data_AF-A0A3P7P1V4-F1
#
_entry.id   AF-A0A3P7P1V4-F1
#
_cell.length_a   1.000
_cell.length_b   1.000
_cell.length_c   1.000
_cell.angle_alpha   90.00
_cell.angle_beta   90.00
_cell.angle_gamma   90.00
#
_symmetry.space_group_name_H-M   'P 1'
#
loop_
_entity.id
_entity.type
_entity.pdbx_description
1 polymer ?
#
loop_
_entity_poly.entity_id
_entity_poly.type
_entity_poly.pdbx_seq_one_letter_code
_entity_poly.pdbx_strand_id
1 'polypeptide(L)'
;MILKKKEVRAPDQIVYYSELLQVAAHTLETGHDFNFEATRIIAHDGSKTERELTEAWATDDNSVNRCIELAPAYTALRKNTRTADTAD
;
A
#
# COMPACT_ATOMS: atom_id res chain seq x y z
N MET A 1 -16.31 -8.90 -4.58
CA MET A 1 -16.00 -10.16 -3.86
C MET A 1 -17.00 -10.35 -2.72
N ILE A 2 -17.85 -11.39 -2.75
CA ILE A 2 -18.84 -11.63 -1.68
C ILE A 2 -18.17 -12.45 -0.58
N LEU A 3 -17.76 -11.79 0.50
CA LEU A 3 -17.24 -12.48 1.69
C LEU A 3 -18.42 -12.99 2.52
N LYS A 4 -18.77 -14.26 2.34
CA LYS A 4 -19.72 -14.97 3.23
C LYS A 4 -19.08 -15.12 4.61
N LYS A 5 -19.66 -14.49 5.64
CA LYS A 5 -19.25 -14.66 7.04
C LYS A 5 -19.37 -16.14 7.43
N LYS A 6 -18.24 -16.79 7.71
CA LYS A 6 -18.20 -17.96 8.59
C LYS A 6 -17.89 -17.47 9.99
N GLU A 7 -18.85 -17.64 10.90
CA GLU A 7 -18.64 -17.47 12.33
C GLU A 7 -17.66 -18.56 12.80
N VAL A 8 -16.45 -18.15 13.20
CA VAL A 8 -15.50 -19.02 13.91
C VAL A 8 -15.29 -18.39 15.28
N ARG A 9 -15.68 -19.11 16.32
CA ARG A 9 -15.54 -18.69 17.72
C ARG A 9 -14.33 -19.40 18.31
N ALA A 10 -13.33 -18.64 18.78
CA ALA A 10 -12.25 -19.11 19.64
C ALA A 10 -11.97 -18.03 20.72
N PRO A 11 -11.96 -18.38 22.02
CA PRO A 11 -11.91 -17.43 23.13
C PRO A 11 -10.50 -17.28 23.72
N ASP A 12 -9.62 -16.54 23.05
CA ASP A 12 -8.36 -16.05 23.61
C ASP A 12 -7.64 -15.13 22.61
N GLN A 13 -7.40 -13.88 23.04
CA GLN A 13 -6.59 -12.85 22.36
C GLN A 13 -5.30 -13.47 21.81
N ILE A 14 -4.87 -13.28 20.55
CA ILE A 14 -4.86 -12.11 19.69
C ILE A 14 -5.08 -12.65 18.28
N VAL A 15 -6.23 -12.35 17.67
CA VAL A 15 -6.42 -12.64 16.25
C VAL A 15 -5.40 -11.79 15.49
N TYR A 16 -4.46 -12.43 14.79
CA TYR A 16 -3.53 -11.75 13.89
C TYR A 16 -4.35 -10.94 12.89
N TYR A 17 -4.47 -9.63 13.12
CA TYR A 17 -5.12 -8.70 12.20
C TYR A 17 -4.23 -8.55 10.98
N SER A 18 -4.42 -9.42 10.00
CA SER A 18 -3.81 -9.25 8.69
C SER A 18 -4.19 -7.88 8.13
N GLU A 19 -3.31 -7.29 7.32
CA GLU A 19 -3.57 -5.99 6.67
C GLU A 19 -4.88 -6.02 5.88
N LEU A 20 -5.20 -7.17 5.27
CA LEU A 20 -6.48 -7.42 4.60
C LEU A 20 -7.69 -7.30 5.55
N LEU A 21 -7.57 -7.76 6.79
CA LEU A 21 -8.63 -7.67 7.78
C LEU A 21 -8.82 -6.23 8.27
N GLN A 22 -7.75 -5.44 8.35
CA GLN A 22 -7.82 -4.01 8.70
C GLN A 22 -8.49 -3.22 7.59
N VAL A 23 -8.13 -3.45 6.33
CA VAL A 23 -8.79 -2.81 5.18
C VAL A 23 -10.26 -3.21 5.12
N ALA A 24 -10.60 -4.50 5.34
CA ALA A 24 -11.99 -4.96 5.37
C ALA A 24 -12.81 -4.37 6.53
N ALA A 25 -12.19 -4.13 7.70
CA ALA A 25 -12.85 -3.45 8.81
C ALA A 25 -13.11 -1.99 8.48
N HIS A 26 -12.13 -1.30 7.88
CA HIS A 26 -12.24 0.11 7.51
C HIS A 26 -13.30 0.37 6.45
N THR A 27 -13.41 -0.50 5.43
CA THR A 27 -14.45 -0.38 4.39
C THR A 27 -15.85 -0.55 4.98
N LEU A 28 -16.02 -1.44 5.96
CA LEU A 28 -17.29 -1.63 6.68
C LEU A 28 -17.65 -0.41 7.55
N GLU A 29 -16.66 0.16 8.26
CA GLU A 29 -16.88 1.29 9.17
C GLU A 29 -17.23 2.58 8.41
N THR A 30 -16.52 2.86 7.32
CA THR A 30 -16.66 4.13 6.59
C THR A 30 -17.63 4.06 5.41
N GLY A 31 -18.03 2.86 4.99
CA GLY A 31 -18.74 2.65 3.72
C GLY A 31 -17.87 2.93 2.50
N HIS A 32 -16.55 3.05 2.67
CA HIS A 32 -15.61 3.29 1.58
C HIS A 32 -15.38 2.01 0.76
N ASP A 33 -15.56 2.10 -0.56
CA ASP A 33 -15.22 1.01 -1.48
C ASP A 33 -13.73 1.03 -1.80
N PHE A 34 -13.01 0.00 -1.36
CA PHE A 34 -11.60 -0.19 -1.72
C PHE A 34 -11.48 -1.10 -2.94
N ASN A 35 -10.91 -0.60 -4.04
CA ASN A 35 -10.74 -1.36 -5.27
C ASN A 35 -9.44 -2.20 -5.23
N PHE A 36 -9.54 -3.43 -4.71
CA PHE A 36 -8.42 -4.37 -4.69
C PHE A 36 -7.91 -4.77 -6.08
N GLU A 37 -8.77 -4.80 -7.11
CA GLU A 37 -8.35 -5.18 -8.47
C GLU A 37 -7.51 -4.10 -9.15
N ALA A 38 -7.79 -2.83 -8.85
CA ALA A 38 -7.00 -1.69 -9.34
C ALA A 38 -5.79 -1.36 -8.45
N THR A 39 -5.60 -2.07 -7.34
CA THR A 39 -4.52 -1.79 -6.38
C THR A 39 -3.37 -2.78 -6.57
N ARG A 40 -2.14 -2.26 -6.70
CA ARG A 40 -0.90 -3.04 -6.76
C ARG A 40 -0.09 -2.83 -5.48
N ILE A 41 0.34 -3.92 -4.84
CA ILE A 41 1.33 -3.86 -3.74
C ILE A 41 2.69 -3.50 -4.36
N ILE A 42 3.26 -2.38 -3.92
CA ILE A 42 4.52 -1.85 -4.46
C ILE A 42 5.76 -2.41 -3.75
N ALA A 43 5.64 -2.73 -2.45
CA ALA A 43 6.62 -3.50 -1.68
C ALA A 43 6.02 -3.97 -0.36
N HIS A 44 6.76 -4.84 0.34
CA HIS A 44 6.48 -5.25 1.71
C HIS A 44 7.72 -4.91 2.55
N ASP A 45 7.65 -3.78 3.25
CA ASP A 45 8.80 -3.16 3.90
C ASP A 45 8.71 -3.31 5.42
N GLY A 46 9.79 -3.78 6.05
CA GLY A 46 9.81 -4.13 7.48
C GLY A 46 9.99 -2.93 8.40
N SER A 47 10.37 -1.78 7.87
CA SER A 47 10.59 -0.55 8.63
C SER A 47 9.85 0.65 8.04
N LYS A 48 9.54 1.63 8.89
CA LYS A 48 8.92 2.88 8.47
C LYS A 48 9.76 3.60 7.40
N THR A 49 11.07 3.63 7.57
CA THR A 49 11.99 4.30 6.64
C THR A 49 12.00 3.66 5.25
N GLU A 50 12.03 2.33 5.18
CA GLU A 50 11.96 1.61 3.91
C GLU A 50 10.61 1.85 3.23
N ARG A 51 9.51 1.76 3.99
CA ARG A 51 8.18 2.05 3.48
C ARG A 51 8.06 3.46 2.91
N GLU A 52 8.53 4.47 3.65
CA GLU A 52 8.49 5.87 3.22
C GLU A 52 9.34 6.09 1.96
N LEU A 53 10.51 5.45 1.87
CA LEU A 53 11.35 5.51 0.69
C LEU A 53 10.65 4.87 -0.51
N THR A 54 10.07 3.68 -0.36
CA THR A 54 9.34 2.99 -1.44
C THR A 54 8.12 3.79 -1.88
N GLU A 55 7.33 4.32 -0.94
CA GLU A 55 6.18 5.18 -1.24
C GLU A 55 6.62 6.40 -2.04
N ALA A 56 7.65 7.12 -1.59
CA ALA A 56 8.21 8.28 -2.30
C ALA A 56 8.77 7.90 -3.69
N TRP A 57 9.37 6.71 -3.80
CA TRP A 57 9.89 6.17 -5.07
C TRP A 57 8.79 5.78 -6.05
N ALA A 58 7.63 5.35 -5.57
CA ALA A 58 6.49 5.00 -6.42
C ALA A 58 5.63 6.23 -6.79
N THR A 59 5.48 7.20 -5.87
CA THR A 59 4.55 8.35 -5.95
C THR A 59 4.76 9.26 -7.16
N ASP A 60 3.76 9.39 -8.01
CA ASP A 60 3.71 10.37 -9.11
C ASP A 60 2.80 11.57 -8.78
N ASP A 61 2.68 12.51 -9.71
CA ASP A 61 1.87 13.73 -9.54
C ASP A 61 0.37 13.43 -9.32
N ASN A 62 -0.09 12.21 -9.65
CA ASN A 62 -1.48 11.78 -9.54
C ASN A 62 -1.72 10.92 -8.28
N SER A 63 -0.69 10.75 -7.45
CA SER A 63 -0.75 9.92 -6.24
C SER A 63 -1.35 10.70 -5.07
N VAL A 64 -2.21 10.02 -4.30
CA VAL A 64 -2.88 10.62 -3.12
C VAL A 64 -1.88 10.96 -2.02
N ASN A 65 -0.85 10.12 -1.83
CA ASN A 65 0.19 10.31 -0.83
C ASN A 65 1.36 11.14 -1.38
N ARG A 66 1.17 12.45 -1.52
CA ARG A 66 2.19 13.39 -2.04
C ARG A 66 3.20 13.89 -1.01
N CYS A 67 3.17 13.37 0.23
CA CYS A 67 3.79 14.02 1.38
C CYS A 67 5.23 13.56 1.70
N ILE A 68 5.84 12.69 0.88
CA ILE A 68 7.19 12.20 1.12
C ILE A 68 8.07 12.61 -0.06
N GLU A 69 8.83 13.69 0.13
CA GLU A 69 9.82 14.13 -0.85
C GLU A 69 11.07 13.24 -0.80
N LEU A 70 11.50 12.74 -1.96
CA LEU A 70 12.80 12.07 -2.08
C LEU A 70 13.92 13.09 -1.98
N ALA A 71 14.99 12.76 -1.27
CA ALA A 71 16.18 13.59 -1.28
C ALA A 71 16.71 13.78 -2.73
N PRO A 72 17.38 14.91 -3.05
CA PRO A 72 17.74 15.26 -4.43
C PRO A 72 18.53 14.17 -5.18
N ALA A 73 19.43 13.46 -4.49
CA ALA A 73 20.21 12.37 -5.07
C ALA A 73 19.31 11.20 -5.54
N TYR A 74 18.32 10.83 -4.73
CA TYR A 74 17.36 9.77 -5.06
C TYR A 74 16.37 10.21 -6.15
N THR A 75 16.00 11.50 -6.18
CA THR A 75 15.19 12.05 -7.27
C THR A 75 15.88 11.93 -8.63
N ALA A 76 17.18 12.26 -8.70
CA ALA A 76 17.95 12.13 -9.93
C ALA A 76 18.08 10.66 -10.37
N LEU A 77 18.35 9.76 -9.43
CA LEU A 77 18.45 8.32 -9.71
C LEU A 77 17.14 7.75 -10.25
N ARG A 78 16.01 8.08 -9.62
CA ARG A 78 14.67 7.63 -10.02
C ARG A 78 14.30 8.06 -11.45
N LYS A 79 14.67 9.29 -11.85
CA LYS A 79 14.42 9.78 -13.21
C LYS A 79 15.13 8.89 -14.23
N ASN A 80 16.39 8.53 -13.97
CA ASN A 80 17.18 7.68 -14.87
C ASN A 80 16.64 6.25 -14.94
N THR A 81 16.18 5.67 -13.82
CA THR A 81 15.64 4.31 -13.83
C THR A 81 14.32 4.23 -14.59
N ARG A 82 13.45 5.24 -14.46
CA ARG A 82 12.16 5.27 -15.18
C ARG A 82 12.29 5.46 -16.68
N THR A 83 13.29 6.22 -17.13
CA THR A 83 13.55 6.38 -18.58
C THR A 83 14.03 5.10 -19.24
N ALA A 84 14.58 4.16 -18.48
CA ALA A 84 14.99 2.85 -19.00
C ALA A 84 13.79 1.91 -19.20
N ASP A 85 12.76 2.00 -18.35
CA ASP A 85 11.56 1.16 -18.41
C ASP A 85 10.60 1.51 -19.58
N THR A 86 10.80 2.66 -20.25
CA THR A 86 9.96 3.13 -21.36
C THR A 86 10.54 2.83 -22.75
N ALA A 87 11.67 2.12 -22.81
CA ALA A 87 12.43 1.87 -24.03
C ALA A 87 12.22 0.47 -24.65
N ASP A 88 11.16 -0.24 -24.26
CA ASP A 88 10.76 -1.56 -24.80
C ASP A 88 9.30 -1.54 -25.30
#